data_AF-A0A0Q7DEZ8-F1
#
_entry.id   AF-A0A0Q7DEZ8-F1
#
_cell.length_a   1.000
_cell.length_b   1.000
_cell.length_c   1.000
_cell.angle_alpha   90.00
_cell.angle_beta   90.00
_cell.angle_gamma   90.00
#
_symmetry.space_group_name_H-M   'P 1'
#
loop_
_entity.id
_entity.type
_entity.pdbx_description
1 polymer ?
#
loop_
_entity_poly.entity_id
_entity_poly.type
_entity_poly.pdbx_seq_one_letter_code
_entity_poly.pdbx_strand_id
1 'polypeptide(L)'
;MCDEDPRELVRPGLTHVSSKPVASVFVALMEHVERNALRSMEVHCVACGGYSQDEQRVVLACGVARCAPDVALQLLRPLVAQPEAPVLLARTLNVALCNAGFPMPVRMWDDDASVPATVH
;
A
#
# COMPACT_ATOMS: atom_id res chain seq x y z
N MET A 1 24.86 -3.77 14.69
CA MET A 1 23.51 -4.06 14.17
C MET A 1 23.16 -2.84 13.32
N CYS A 2 22.94 -3.01 12.01
CA CYS A 2 22.68 -1.87 11.13
C CYS A 2 21.39 -1.18 11.57
N ASP A 3 21.56 -0.02 12.20
CA ASP A 3 20.50 0.92 12.56
C ASP A 3 20.16 1.79 11.34
N GLU A 4 20.04 1.14 10.17
CA GLU A 4 19.67 1.82 8.93
C GLU A 4 18.18 2.17 9.02
N ASP A 5 17.85 3.45 8.81
CA ASP A 5 16.48 3.92 8.82
C ASP A 5 15.67 3.08 7.80
N PRO A 6 14.53 2.47 8.18
CA PRO A 6 13.70 1.68 7.25
C PRO A 6 13.36 2.43 5.95
N ARG A 7 13.32 3.77 6.00
CA ARG A 7 13.16 4.64 4.82
C ARG A 7 14.28 4.49 3.81
N GLU A 8 15.51 4.28 4.27
CA GLU A 8 16.71 4.10 3.44
C GLU A 8 16.75 2.72 2.80
N LEU A 9 16.10 1.72 3.39
CA LEU A 9 15.99 0.36 2.83
C LEU A 9 14.84 0.25 1.80
N VAL A 10 13.66 0.80 2.11
CA VAL A 10 12.44 0.60 1.31
C VAL A 10 12.40 1.53 0.08
N ARG A 11 12.86 2.78 0.21
CA ARG A 11 12.73 3.78 -0.85
C ARG A 11 13.54 3.44 -2.11
N PRO A 12 14.79 2.94 -2.05
CA PRO A 12 15.53 2.56 -3.25
C PRO A 12 14.87 1.40 -4.00
N GLY A 13 14.42 0.35 -3.28
CA GLY A 13 13.73 -0.79 -3.88
C GLY A 13 12.44 -0.40 -4.59
N LEU A 14 11.62 0.47 -3.98
CA LEU A 14 10.41 0.98 -4.62
C LEU A 14 10.71 1.93 -5.79
N THR A 15 11.75 2.76 -5.67
CA THR A 15 12.14 3.66 -6.77
C THR A 15 12.59 2.88 -7.98
N HIS A 16 13.22 1.71 -7.79
CA HIS A 16 13.63 0.82 -8.88
C HIS A 16 12.45 0.32 -9.73
N VAL A 17 11.31 0.01 -9.11
CA VAL A 17 10.12 -0.52 -9.81
C VAL A 17 9.07 0.55 -10.12
N SER A 18 9.27 1.80 -9.68
CA SER A 18 8.30 2.89 -9.86
C SER A 18 8.97 4.25 -10.09
N SER A 19 8.74 5.23 -9.22
CA SER A 19 9.34 6.57 -9.26
C SER A 19 9.57 7.13 -7.86
N LYS A 20 10.46 8.14 -7.73
CA LYS A 20 10.74 8.78 -6.43
C LYS A 20 9.49 9.34 -5.73
N PRO A 21 8.54 10.00 -6.41
CA PRO A 21 7.30 10.45 -5.76
C PRO A 21 6.45 9.29 -5.24
N VAL A 22 6.29 8.22 -6.03
CA VAL A 22 5.53 7.03 -5.64
C VAL A 22 6.15 6.39 -4.39
N ALA A 23 7.47 6.14 -4.40
CA ALA A 23 8.18 5.57 -3.26
C ALA A 23 8.07 6.45 -2.01
N SER A 24 8.13 7.79 -2.16
CA SER A 24 8.08 8.71 -1.02
C SER A 24 6.70 8.75 -0.37
N VAL A 25 5.62 8.77 -1.18
CA VAL A 25 4.25 8.79 -0.66
C VAL A 25 3.89 7.43 -0.06
N PHE A 26 4.35 6.32 -0.66
CA PHE A 26 4.17 4.98 -0.09
C PHE A 26 4.82 4.86 1.29
N VAL A 27 6.07 5.29 1.43
CA VAL A 27 6.79 5.26 2.72
C VAL A 27 6.04 6.11 3.76
N ALA A 28 5.61 7.32 3.39
CA ALA A 28 4.84 8.18 4.30
C ALA A 28 3.50 7.55 4.72
N LEU A 29 2.81 6.87 3.80
CA LEU A 29 1.59 6.11 4.08
C LEU A 29 1.84 5.03 5.13
N MET A 30 2.83 4.17 4.90
CA MET A 30 3.14 3.05 5.80
C MET A 30 3.60 3.54 7.17
N GLU A 31 4.43 4.58 7.23
CA GLU A 31 4.82 5.20 8.50
C GLU A 31 3.61 5.70 9.30
N HIS A 32 2.63 6.32 8.64
CA HIS A 32 1.43 6.78 9.33
C HIS A 32 0.58 5.63 9.85
N VAL A 33 0.48 4.54 9.09
CA VAL A 33 -0.21 3.32 9.51
C VAL A 33 0.48 2.72 10.73
N GLU A 34 1.79 2.54 10.70
CA GLU A 34 2.57 1.95 11.79
C GLU A 34 2.55 2.81 13.06
N ARG A 35 2.78 4.13 12.93
CA ARG A 35 2.81 5.05 14.10
C ARG A 35 1.47 5.14 14.83
N ASN A 36 0.36 4.90 14.13
CA ASN A 36 -0.99 5.03 14.68
C ASN A 36 -1.72 3.68 14.77
N ALA A 37 -0.98 2.58 14.66
CA ALA A 37 -1.56 1.24 14.70
C ALA A 37 -2.18 0.98 16.08
N LEU A 38 -3.40 0.44 16.09
CA LEU A 38 -4.11 0.04 17.32
C LEU A 38 -3.53 -1.25 17.92
N ARG A 39 -2.88 -2.06 17.07
CA ARG A 39 -2.19 -3.30 17.40
C ARG A 39 -1.18 -3.60 16.30
N SER A 40 -0.28 -4.55 16.54
CA SER A 40 0.54 -5.12 15.48
C SER A 40 -0.36 -5.63 14.34
N MET A 41 -0.05 -5.23 13.12
CA MET A 41 -0.75 -5.72 11.93
C MET A 41 -0.41 -7.19 11.72
N GLU A 42 -1.44 -7.97 11.39
CA GLU A 42 -1.22 -9.30 10.83
C GLU A 42 -0.60 -9.13 9.44
N VAL A 43 0.50 -9.81 9.18
CA VAL A 43 1.18 -9.82 7.89
C VAL A 43 1.48 -11.28 7.58
N HIS A 44 1.06 -11.74 6.41
CA HIS A 44 1.33 -13.11 6.00
C HIS A 44 2.81 -13.26 5.64
N CYS A 45 3.35 -14.47 5.82
CA CYS A 45 4.73 -14.75 5.41
C CYS A 45 4.88 -14.53 3.90
N VAL A 46 5.94 -13.82 3.49
CA VAL A 46 6.22 -13.52 2.07
C VAL A 46 6.39 -14.79 1.21
N ALA A 47 6.81 -15.91 1.82
CA ALA A 47 6.92 -17.19 1.14
C ALA A 47 5.58 -17.97 1.05
N CYS A 48 4.56 -17.54 1.81
CA CYS A 48 3.24 -18.13 1.79
C CYS A 48 2.33 -17.30 0.88
N GLY A 49 1.63 -17.95 -0.05
CA GLY A 49 0.75 -17.25 -0.98
C GLY A 49 -0.44 -16.59 -0.28
N GLY A 50 -0.82 -15.39 -0.73
CA GLY A 50 -2.01 -14.69 -0.29
C GLY A 50 -1.73 -13.50 0.63
N TYR A 51 -2.82 -12.87 1.09
CA TYR A 51 -2.79 -11.74 2.01
C TYR A 51 -3.53 -12.11 3.29
N SER A 52 -2.97 -11.74 4.43
CA SER A 52 -3.68 -11.72 5.72
C SER A 52 -4.85 -10.73 5.68
N GLN A 53 -5.71 -10.80 6.69
CA GLN A 53 -6.90 -9.94 6.75
C GLN A 53 -6.54 -8.45 6.81
N ASP A 54 -5.47 -8.09 7.53
CA ASP A 54 -5.05 -6.70 7.68
C ASP A 54 -4.36 -6.17 6.43
N GLU A 55 -3.55 -7.00 5.76
CA GLU A 55 -2.98 -6.65 4.46
C GLU A 55 -4.07 -6.39 3.42
N GLN A 56 -5.08 -7.27 3.35
CA GLN A 56 -6.22 -7.08 2.45
C GLN A 56 -6.94 -5.76 2.73
N ARG A 57 -7.15 -5.40 4.01
CA ARG A 57 -7.76 -4.13 4.39
C ARG A 57 -6.94 -2.93 3.91
N VAL A 58 -5.63 -2.94 4.11
CA VAL A 58 -4.75 -1.84 3.68
C VAL A 58 -4.72 -1.72 2.16
N VAL A 59 -4.56 -2.85 1.45
CA VAL A 59 -4.55 -2.87 -0.02
C VAL A 59 -5.88 -2.36 -0.59
N LEU A 60 -7.02 -2.85 -0.08
CA LEU A 60 -8.35 -2.42 -0.52
C LEU A 60 -8.61 -0.96 -0.18
N ALA A 61 -8.28 -0.51 1.04
CA ALA A 61 -8.41 0.88 1.44
C ALA A 61 -7.59 1.79 0.50
N CYS A 62 -6.37 1.37 0.16
CA CYS A 62 -5.53 2.10 -0.78
C CYS A 62 -6.19 2.19 -2.18
N GLY A 63 -6.69 1.07 -2.70
CA GLY A 63 -7.33 1.02 -4.02
C GLY A 63 -8.61 1.86 -4.12
N VAL A 64 -9.42 1.93 -3.05
CA VAL A 64 -10.69 2.66 -3.05
C VAL A 64 -10.58 4.10 -2.54
N ALA A 65 -9.46 4.51 -1.93
CA ALA A 65 -9.29 5.84 -1.32
C ALA A 65 -9.58 7.01 -2.27
N ARG A 66 -9.38 6.82 -3.58
CA ARG A 66 -9.65 7.85 -4.59
C ARG A 66 -11.13 8.01 -4.93
N CYS A 67 -11.91 6.92 -4.93
CA CYS A 67 -13.30 6.91 -5.41
C CYS A 67 -14.34 6.75 -4.29
N ALA A 68 -13.98 6.10 -3.19
CA ALA A 68 -14.85 5.84 -2.04
C ALA A 68 -14.07 6.05 -0.72
N PRO A 69 -13.72 7.29 -0.37
CA PRO A 69 -12.92 7.60 0.82
C PRO A 69 -13.57 7.10 2.13
N ASP A 70 -14.90 7.12 2.23
CA ASP A 70 -15.62 6.61 3.42
C ASP A 70 -15.43 5.10 3.60
N VAL A 71 -15.38 4.34 2.50
CA VAL A 71 -15.09 2.90 2.54
C VAL A 71 -13.65 2.67 2.96
N ALA A 72 -12.71 3.47 2.43
CA ALA A 72 -11.31 3.40 2.84
C ALA A 72 -11.13 3.69 4.34
N LEU A 73 -11.83 4.70 4.88
CA LEU A 73 -11.84 4.99 6.31
C LEU A 73 -12.37 3.79 7.12
N GLN A 74 -13.49 3.20 6.70
CA GLN A 74 -14.07 2.03 7.38
C GLN A 74 -13.14 0.82 7.38
N LEU A 75 -12.43 0.58 6.27
CA LEU A 75 -11.45 -0.51 6.16
C LEU A 75 -10.25 -0.31 7.09
N LEU A 76 -9.83 0.93 7.31
CA LEU A 76 -8.65 1.24 8.15
C LEU A 76 -8.98 1.42 9.64
N ARG A 77 -10.20 1.80 10.01
CA ARG A 77 -10.62 1.99 11.41
C ARG A 77 -10.24 0.86 12.38
N PRO A 78 -10.31 -0.43 12.01
CA PRO A 78 -9.89 -1.52 12.90
C PRO A 78 -8.37 -1.60 13.11
N LEU A 79 -7.58 -0.96 12.24
CA LEU A 79 -6.12 -1.08 12.20
C LEU A 79 -5.42 0.15 12.78
N VAL A 80 -5.97 1.35 12.56
CA VAL A 80 -5.32 2.61 12.94
C VAL A 80 -6.27 3.53 13.70
N ALA A 81 -5.74 4.21 14.71
CA ALA A 81 -6.50 5.14 15.55
C ALA A 81 -6.99 6.37 14.78
N GLN A 82 -6.22 6.83 13.78
CA GLN A 82 -6.48 8.02 12.99
C GLN A 82 -6.39 7.68 11.49
N PRO A 83 -7.48 7.18 10.87
CA PRO A 83 -7.45 6.70 9.49
C PRO A 83 -7.41 7.80 8.43
N GLU A 84 -7.66 9.07 8.79
CA GLU A 84 -7.78 10.18 7.84
C GLU A 84 -6.48 10.46 7.08
N ALA A 85 -5.35 10.49 7.80
CA ALA A 85 -4.04 10.73 7.18
C ALA A 85 -3.62 9.59 6.23
N PRO A 86 -3.70 8.30 6.63
CA PRO A 86 -3.50 7.18 5.70
C PRO A 86 -4.40 7.23 4.46
N VAL A 87 -5.69 7.56 4.59
CA VAL A 87 -6.58 7.65 3.41
C VAL A 87 -6.15 8.77 2.46
N LEU A 88 -5.76 9.93 2.99
CA LEU A 88 -5.26 11.04 2.16
C LEU A 88 -3.96 10.66 1.43
N LEU A 89 -3.05 9.99 2.12
CA LEU A 89 -1.78 9.51 1.55
C LEU A 89 -2.01 8.42 0.50
N ALA A 90 -2.93 7.49 0.74
CA ALA A 90 -3.34 6.50 -0.25
C ALA A 90 -3.93 7.15 -1.52
N ARG A 91 -4.77 8.18 -1.36
CA ARG A 91 -5.27 8.95 -2.51
C ARG A 91 -4.14 9.65 -3.26
N THR A 92 -3.18 10.23 -2.54
CA THR A 92 -1.99 10.87 -3.11
C THR A 92 -1.12 9.85 -3.85
N LEU A 93 -0.97 8.64 -3.30
CA LEU A 93 -0.22 7.55 -3.91
C LEU A 93 -0.86 7.14 -5.23
N ASN A 94 -2.19 7.00 -5.28
CA ASN A 94 -2.91 6.71 -6.52
C ASN A 94 -2.70 7.79 -7.59
N VAL A 95 -2.65 9.07 -7.21
CA VAL A 95 -2.34 10.17 -8.15
C VAL A 95 -0.89 10.09 -8.63
N ALA A 96 0.06 9.82 -7.73
CA ALA A 96 1.47 9.67 -8.08
C ALA A 96 1.69 8.48 -9.04
N LEU A 97 1.01 7.36 -8.82
CA LEU A 97 1.03 6.20 -9.70
C LEU A 97 0.46 6.52 -11.08
N CYS A 98 -0.69 7.20 -11.15
CA CYS A 98 -1.26 7.64 -12.42
C CYS A 98 -0.31 8.57 -13.19
N ASN A 99 0.31 9.54 -12.50
CA ASN A 99 1.27 10.47 -13.11
C ASN A 99 2.56 9.80 -13.57
N ALA A 100 2.94 8.68 -12.94
CA ALA A 100 4.07 7.86 -13.36
C ALA A 100 3.71 6.89 -14.51
N GLY A 101 2.49 6.96 -15.05
CA GLY A 101 2.06 6.17 -16.21
C GLY A 101 1.50 4.78 -15.87
N PHE A 102 1.26 4.48 -14.60
CA PHE A 102 0.68 3.19 -14.21
C PHE A 102 -0.85 3.18 -14.37
N PRO A 103 -1.41 2.30 -15.22
CA PRO A 103 -2.85 2.11 -15.27
C PRO A 103 -3.34 1.45 -13.97
N MET A 104 -4.46 1.94 -13.43
CA MET A 104 -5.08 1.35 -12.24
C MET A 104 -6.00 0.18 -12.66
N PRO A 105 -6.01 -0.94 -11.92
CA PRO A 105 -5.21 -1.23 -10.72
C PRO A 105 -3.75 -1.56 -11.05
N VAL A 106 -2.80 -0.92 -10.36
CA VAL A 106 -1.36 -1.14 -10.60
C VAL A 106 -0.93 -2.50 -10.05
N ARG A 107 -0.12 -3.21 -10.85
CA ARG A 107 0.59 -4.43 -10.43
C ARG A 107 2.06 -4.29 -10.82
N MET A 108 2.93 -3.99 -9.86
CA MET A 108 4.34 -3.65 -10.14
C MET A 108 5.24 -4.87 -10.38
N TRP A 109 4.68 -6.09 -10.38
CA TRP A 109 5.44 -7.36 -10.47
C TRP A 109 4.76 -8.43 -11.33
N ASP A 110 3.72 -8.10 -12.10
CA ASP A 110 3.01 -9.06 -12.97
C ASP A 110 3.71 -9.28 -14.34
N ASP A 111 5.01 -8.99 -14.45
CA ASP A 111 5.79 -9.14 -15.70
C ASP A 111 6.16 -10.59 -16.06
N ASP A 112 5.41 -11.58 -15.55
CA ASP A 112 5.39 -12.94 -16.09
C ASP A 112 4.04 -13.18 -16.78
N ALA A 113 4.11 -13.44 -18.09
CA ALA A 113 2.95 -13.68 -18.94
C ALA A 113 2.04 -14.81 -18.41
N SER A 114 0.73 -14.57 -18.50
CA SER A 114 -0.41 -15.51 -18.49
C SER A 114 -0.92 -16.04 -17.13
N VAL A 115 -2.12 -15.58 -16.71
CA VAL A 115 -3.41 -16.30 -16.81
C VAL A 115 -4.55 -15.26 -16.72
N PRO A 116 -5.56 -15.23 -17.61
CA PRO A 116 -6.76 -14.44 -17.36
C PRO A 116 -7.51 -15.04 -16.17
N ALA A 117 -7.68 -14.27 -15.11
CA ALA A 117 -8.51 -14.65 -13.97
C ALA A 117 -9.92 -14.95 -14.47
N THR A 118 -10.24 -16.23 -14.65
CA THR A 118 -11.59 -16.68 -14.93
C THR A 118 -12.29 -16.77 -13.58
N VAL A 119 -13.26 -15.90 -13.36
CA VAL A 119 -14.14 -16.00 -12.19
C VAL A 119 -15.08 -17.18 -12.46
N HIS A 120 -14.97 -18.23 -11.65
CA HIS A 120 -15.93 -19.34 -11.59
C HIS A 120 -17.07 -19.01 -10.63
#